data_AF-J5R0I7-F1
#
_entry.id   AF-J5R0I7-F1
#
_cell.length_a   1.000
_cell.length_b   1.000
_cell.length_c   1.000
_cell.angle_alpha   90.00
_cell.angle_beta   90.00
_cell.angle_gamma   90.00
#
_symmetry.space_group_name_H-M   'P 1'
#
loop_
_entity.id
_entity.type
_entity.pdbx_description
1 polymer ?
#
loop_
_entity_poly.entity_id
_entity_poly.type
_entity_poly.pdbx_seq_one_letter_code
_entity_poly.pdbx_strand_id
1 'polypeptide(L)'
;MVDRLLANHQFKSPLIAGAMKAVDRKNYVPSGWSAYDDSPQRIGFNATISAPHMHAKACENLLDHLLIADRVHGAVLDVGSGSGYLTAVLHKIAPNATIVGIDHLQGLADLARTNLDKDGVKHGPSEKVEIVCGDGRAGWAAKAPYQAIHVGAAAPTMPAALVEQLAAPGRMFIPIGVEDQGECQSSARSLRSAKCEVDKDGDGNVTQKKLYNVMGKQWDGQSQHDLHAHNSPGR
;
A
#
# COMPACT_ATOMS: atom_id res chain seq x y z
N MET A 1 10.35 -7.89 -17.01
CA MET A 1 9.15 -8.06 -16.15
C MET A 1 7.97 -7.24 -16.68
N VAL A 2 8.04 -5.90 -16.66
CA VAL A 2 6.90 -5.01 -17.01
C VAL A 2 6.31 -5.29 -18.40
N ASP A 3 7.14 -5.45 -19.43
CA ASP A 3 6.65 -5.73 -20.79
C ASP A 3 5.89 -7.06 -20.88
N ARG A 4 6.27 -8.06 -20.07
CA ARG A 4 5.56 -9.34 -19.99
C ARG A 4 4.17 -9.18 -19.38
N LEU A 5 4.04 -8.31 -18.36
CA LEU A 5 2.75 -8.01 -17.73
C LEU A 5 1.81 -7.29 -18.72
N LEU A 6 2.33 -6.35 -19.52
CA LEU A 6 1.58 -5.69 -20.59
C LEU A 6 1.13 -6.68 -21.67
N ALA A 7 2.06 -7.52 -22.15
CA ALA A 7 1.77 -8.54 -23.16
C ALA A 7 0.72 -9.55 -22.68
N ASN A 8 0.68 -9.84 -21.39
CA ASN A 8 -0.30 -10.72 -20.77
C ASN A 8 -1.58 -9.99 -20.29
N HIS A 9 -1.78 -8.74 -20.68
CA HIS A 9 -2.95 -7.91 -20.33
C HIS A 9 -3.22 -7.80 -18.82
N GLN A 10 -2.18 -7.88 -17.99
CA GLN A 10 -2.31 -7.71 -16.54
C GLN A 10 -2.69 -6.27 -16.18
N PHE A 11 -2.25 -5.31 -16.99
CA PHE A 11 -2.60 -3.89 -16.96
C PHE A 11 -2.35 -3.28 -18.35
N LYS A 12 -2.78 -2.04 -18.58
CA LYS A 12 -2.84 -1.39 -19.90
C LYS A 12 -2.15 -0.02 -19.96
N SER A 13 -2.09 0.72 -18.85
CA SER A 13 -1.60 2.11 -18.86
C SER A 13 -0.09 2.22 -19.16
N PRO A 14 0.32 2.94 -20.23
CA PRO A 14 1.72 3.20 -20.52
C PRO A 14 2.42 4.02 -19.43
N LEU A 15 1.68 4.92 -18.76
CA LEU A 15 2.21 5.71 -17.64
C LEU A 15 2.63 4.81 -16.47
N ILE A 16 1.77 3.84 -16.11
CA ILE A 16 2.07 2.86 -15.06
C ILE A 16 3.27 2.00 -15.47
N ALA A 17 3.35 1.59 -16.74
CA ALA A 17 4.48 0.83 -17.23
C ALA A 17 5.78 1.63 -17.13
N GLY A 18 5.77 2.91 -17.49
CA GLY A 18 6.90 3.82 -17.33
C GLY A 18 7.33 3.96 -15.88
N ALA A 19 6.38 4.19 -14.97
CA ALA A 19 6.64 4.29 -13.53
C ALA A 19 7.26 3.01 -12.95
N MET A 20 6.71 1.84 -13.27
CA MET A 20 7.25 0.55 -12.81
C MET A 20 8.60 0.20 -13.43
N LYS A 21 8.92 0.70 -14.63
CA LYS A 21 10.26 0.57 -15.22
C LYS A 21 11.28 1.51 -14.57
N ALA A 22 10.84 2.66 -14.07
CA ALA A 22 11.68 3.67 -13.44
C ALA A 22 12.00 3.37 -11.96
N VAL A 23 11.31 2.41 -11.35
CA VAL A 23 11.51 1.94 -9.97
C VAL A 23 12.06 0.52 -10.06
N ASP A 24 13.36 0.32 -9.83
CA ASP A 24 13.95 -1.02 -9.97
C ASP A 24 13.54 -1.89 -8.79
N ARG A 25 12.60 -2.80 -9.04
CA ARG A 25 12.07 -3.74 -8.04
C ARG A 25 13.15 -4.53 -7.30
N LYS A 26 14.33 -4.75 -7.90
CA LYS A 26 15.48 -5.38 -7.21
C LYS A 26 15.91 -4.63 -5.95
N ASN A 27 15.78 -3.30 -5.91
CA ASN A 27 16.11 -2.49 -4.73
C ASN A 27 15.19 -2.77 -3.54
N TYR A 28 14.02 -3.39 -3.78
CA TYR A 28 12.95 -3.58 -2.80
C TYR A 28 12.77 -5.06 -2.39
N VAL A 29 13.60 -5.96 -2.91
CA VAL A 29 13.62 -7.38 -2.56
C VAL A 29 14.96 -7.70 -1.88
N PRO A 30 15.00 -7.98 -0.57
CA PRO A 30 16.26 -8.10 0.18
C PRO A 30 17.27 -9.12 -0.39
N SER A 31 16.79 -10.27 -0.88
CA SER A 31 17.66 -11.28 -1.50
C SER A 31 18.12 -10.90 -2.90
N GLY A 32 17.44 -9.96 -3.57
CA GLY A 32 17.55 -9.66 -5.00
C GLY A 32 17.11 -10.81 -5.94
N TRP A 33 17.09 -12.05 -5.44
CA TRP A 33 16.64 -13.24 -6.15
C TRP A 33 15.15 -13.17 -6.44
N SER A 34 14.73 -13.61 -7.64
CA SER A 34 13.33 -13.60 -8.07
C SER A 34 12.64 -12.24 -7.99
N ALA A 35 13.40 -11.12 -7.93
CA ALA A 35 12.82 -9.79 -7.81
C ALA A 35 11.87 -9.43 -8.96
N TYR A 36 12.12 -10.01 -10.14
CA TYR A 36 11.37 -9.78 -11.37
C TYR A 36 10.35 -10.87 -11.69
N ASP A 37 10.20 -11.86 -10.81
CA ASP A 37 9.16 -12.88 -10.95
C ASP A 37 7.81 -12.28 -10.58
N ASP A 38 6.77 -12.69 -11.30
CA ASP A 38 5.41 -12.22 -11.04
C ASP A 38 4.77 -12.95 -9.84
N SER A 39 5.43 -12.88 -8.69
CA SER A 39 5.02 -13.55 -7.46
C SER A 39 5.46 -12.76 -6.22
N PRO A 40 4.79 -12.95 -5.07
CA PRO A 40 5.21 -12.31 -3.82
C PRO A 40 6.59 -12.81 -3.37
N GLN A 41 7.42 -11.90 -2.85
CA GLN A 41 8.74 -12.24 -2.30
C GLN A 41 8.83 -11.87 -0.82
N ARG A 42 9.51 -12.67 0.00
CA ARG A 42 9.68 -12.37 1.44
C ARG A 42 10.60 -11.17 1.64
N ILE A 43 10.24 -10.31 2.59
CA ILE A 43 11.00 -9.09 2.92
C ILE A 43 11.42 -9.01 4.40
N GLY A 44 11.37 -10.15 5.12
CA GLY A 44 11.53 -10.18 6.58
C GLY A 44 10.22 -9.87 7.30
N PHE A 45 10.26 -9.80 8.64
CA PHE A 45 9.13 -9.36 9.49
C PHE A 45 7.81 -10.13 9.27
N ASN A 46 7.90 -11.39 8.84
CA ASN A 46 6.75 -12.15 8.34
C ASN A 46 5.93 -11.33 7.34
N ALA A 47 6.56 -10.62 6.40
CA ALA A 47 5.92 -9.81 5.38
C ALA A 47 6.45 -10.19 3.99
N THR A 48 5.69 -9.79 2.97
CA THR A 48 6.05 -10.01 1.56
C THR A 48 5.80 -8.73 0.78
N ILE A 49 6.70 -8.42 -0.15
CA ILE A 49 6.39 -7.50 -1.24
C ILE A 49 5.43 -8.21 -2.21
N SER A 50 4.29 -7.57 -2.52
CA SER A 50 3.25 -8.15 -3.39
C SER A 50 3.76 -8.44 -4.80
N ALA A 51 3.11 -9.36 -5.51
CA ALA A 51 3.44 -9.65 -6.91
C ALA A 51 3.38 -8.37 -7.78
N PRO A 52 4.28 -8.22 -8.77
CA PRO A 52 4.27 -7.13 -9.74
C PRO A 52 2.88 -6.79 -10.33
N HIS A 53 2.09 -7.77 -10.76
CA HIS A 53 0.76 -7.50 -11.32
C HIS A 53 -0.19 -6.87 -10.29
N MET A 54 -0.06 -7.17 -9.00
CA MET A 54 -0.89 -6.58 -7.95
C MET A 54 -0.58 -5.09 -7.75
N HIS A 55 0.69 -4.70 -7.85
CA HIS A 55 1.06 -3.28 -7.84
C HIS A 55 0.52 -2.55 -9.08
N ALA A 56 0.62 -3.17 -10.26
CA ALA A 56 0.05 -2.59 -11.48
C ALA A 56 -1.47 -2.40 -11.37
N LYS A 57 -2.18 -3.39 -10.82
CA LYS A 57 -3.63 -3.30 -10.55
C LYS A 57 -3.97 -2.18 -9.58
N ALA A 58 -3.21 -2.04 -8.50
CA ALA A 58 -3.42 -0.95 -7.54
C ALA A 58 -3.28 0.42 -8.22
N CYS A 59 -2.22 0.61 -9.01
CA CYS A 59 -2.01 1.83 -9.77
C CYS A 59 -3.13 2.08 -10.80
N GLU A 60 -3.64 1.05 -11.49
CA GLU A 60 -4.74 1.20 -12.46
C GLU A 60 -6.03 1.65 -11.80
N ASN A 61 -6.41 1.03 -10.68
CA ASN A 61 -7.67 1.35 -10.01
C ASN A 61 -7.66 2.76 -9.40
N LEU A 62 -6.47 3.29 -9.08
CA LEU A 62 -6.28 4.61 -8.50
C LEU A 62 -5.90 5.68 -9.54
N LEU A 63 -5.70 5.32 -10.81
CA LEU A 63 -5.01 6.17 -11.78
C LEU A 63 -5.63 7.56 -11.91
N ASP A 64 -6.95 7.65 -12.09
CA ASP A 64 -7.64 8.93 -12.30
C ASP A 64 -7.45 9.89 -11.13
N HIS A 65 -7.42 9.37 -9.90
CA HIS A 65 -7.17 10.15 -8.68
C HIS A 65 -5.68 10.45 -8.48
N LEU A 66 -4.78 9.55 -8.88
CA LEU A 66 -3.34 9.81 -8.84
C LEU A 66 -2.94 10.96 -9.78
N LEU A 67 -3.59 11.08 -10.94
CA LEU A 67 -3.28 12.11 -11.93
C LEU A 67 -3.65 13.52 -11.50
N ILE A 68 -4.63 13.67 -10.61
CA ILE A 68 -5.05 14.96 -10.06
C ILE A 68 -4.46 15.25 -8.67
N ALA A 69 -3.78 14.28 -8.05
CA ALA A 69 -3.18 14.45 -6.73
C ALA A 69 -2.02 15.45 -6.76
N ASP A 70 -2.08 16.45 -5.88
CA ASP A 70 -1.07 17.48 -5.70
C ASP A 70 -1.23 18.16 -4.32
N ARG A 71 -0.60 19.32 -4.11
CA ARG A 71 -0.71 20.09 -2.87
C ARG A 71 -2.08 20.73 -2.63
N VAL A 72 -2.90 20.88 -3.67
CA VAL A 72 -4.22 21.51 -3.62
C VAL A 72 -5.31 20.47 -3.44
N HIS A 73 -5.22 19.35 -4.16
CA HIS A 73 -6.26 18.33 -4.24
C HIS A 73 -6.09 17.21 -3.20
N GLY A 74 -4.87 16.98 -2.71
CA GLY A 74 -4.61 16.05 -1.61
C GLY A 74 -3.45 15.09 -1.87
N ALA A 75 -2.94 14.52 -0.79
CA ALA A 75 -1.82 13.58 -0.81
C ALA A 75 -2.24 12.18 -1.29
N VAL A 76 -1.29 11.25 -1.37
CA VAL A 76 -1.54 9.82 -1.59
C VAL A 76 -1.05 9.03 -0.39
N LEU A 77 -1.86 8.08 0.09
CA LEU A 77 -1.49 7.19 1.21
C LEU A 77 -1.31 5.76 0.73
N ASP A 78 -0.24 5.11 1.17
CA ASP A 78 0.04 3.68 0.97
C ASP A 78 0.12 2.99 2.34
N VAL A 79 -1.00 2.36 2.74
CA VAL A 79 -1.15 1.67 4.03
C VAL A 79 -0.61 0.25 3.96
N GLY A 80 0.33 -0.07 4.86
CA GLY A 80 1.11 -1.30 4.80
C GLY A 80 2.17 -1.22 3.71
N SER A 81 2.94 -0.12 3.70
CA SER A 81 3.92 0.18 2.65
C SER A 81 5.00 -0.89 2.49
N GLY A 82 5.26 -1.68 3.55
CA GLY A 82 6.14 -2.86 3.52
C GLY A 82 7.53 -2.51 3.00
N SER A 83 7.85 -3.02 1.80
CA SER A 83 9.14 -2.76 1.16
C SER A 83 9.38 -1.32 0.71
N GLY A 84 8.33 -0.49 0.58
CA GLY A 84 8.37 0.84 -0.02
C GLY A 84 8.22 0.89 -1.55
N TYR A 85 8.14 -0.27 -2.23
CA TYR A 85 8.09 -0.34 -3.69
C TYR A 85 6.88 0.39 -4.29
N LEU A 86 5.68 0.11 -3.78
CA LEU A 86 4.48 0.75 -4.32
C LEU A 86 4.49 2.26 -4.03
N THR A 87 4.93 2.66 -2.84
CA THR A 87 5.14 4.08 -2.49
C THR A 87 6.02 4.79 -3.52
N ALA A 88 7.14 4.17 -3.93
CA ALA A 88 8.03 4.72 -4.96
C ALA A 88 7.36 4.80 -6.35
N VAL A 89 6.60 3.76 -6.74
CA VAL A 89 5.86 3.74 -8.01
C VAL A 89 4.77 4.83 -8.03
N LEU A 90 4.04 5.00 -6.93
CA LEU A 90 3.03 6.06 -6.78
C LEU A 90 3.67 7.44 -6.92
N HIS A 91 4.86 7.65 -6.35
CA HIS A 91 5.61 8.90 -6.53
C HIS A 91 5.98 9.19 -7.99
N LYS A 92 6.33 8.16 -8.78
CA LYS A 92 6.58 8.33 -10.22
C LYS A 92 5.32 8.65 -11.02
N ILE A 93 4.16 8.15 -10.60
CA ILE A 93 2.87 8.42 -11.27
C ILE A 93 2.34 9.81 -10.90
N ALA A 94 2.44 10.20 -9.63
CA ALA A 94 1.94 11.46 -9.08
C ALA A 94 3.09 12.34 -8.55
N PRO A 95 3.99 12.85 -9.42
CA PRO A 95 5.19 13.55 -8.99
C PRO A 95 4.92 14.89 -8.31
N ASN A 96 3.70 15.42 -8.40
CA ASN A 96 3.30 16.68 -7.76
C ASN A 96 2.62 16.48 -6.39
N ALA A 97 2.24 15.24 -6.06
CA ALA A 97 1.64 14.89 -4.78
C ALA A 97 2.71 14.67 -3.69
N THR A 98 2.26 14.78 -2.44
CA THR A 98 2.96 14.16 -1.31
C THR A 98 2.49 12.71 -1.24
N ILE A 99 3.42 11.76 -1.13
CA ILE A 99 3.15 10.33 -1.00
C ILE A 99 3.59 9.89 0.40
N VAL A 100 2.67 9.32 1.17
CA VAL A 100 2.93 8.80 2.51
C VAL A 100 2.85 7.28 2.47
N GLY A 101 3.93 6.60 2.80
CA GLY A 101 3.93 5.17 3.12
C GLY A 101 3.88 4.98 4.63
N ILE A 102 2.94 4.18 5.13
CA ILE A 102 2.82 3.87 6.55
C ILE A 102 2.90 2.37 6.79
N ASP A 103 3.72 1.97 7.76
CA ASP A 103 3.78 0.59 8.25
C ASP A 103 3.87 0.57 9.79
N HIS A 104 3.30 -0.45 10.44
CA HIS A 104 3.23 -0.55 11.89
C HIS A 104 4.51 -1.13 12.50
N LEU A 105 5.34 -1.80 11.69
CA LEU A 105 6.62 -2.35 12.14
C LEU A 105 7.75 -1.39 11.79
N GLN A 106 8.47 -0.91 12.81
CA GLN A 106 9.63 -0.03 12.62
C GLN A 106 10.65 -0.61 11.63
N GLY A 107 10.92 -1.92 11.72
CA GLY A 107 11.85 -2.59 10.82
C GLY A 107 11.41 -2.60 9.34
N LEU A 108 10.10 -2.57 9.05
CA LEU A 108 9.60 -2.40 7.68
C LEU A 108 9.70 -0.93 7.23
N ALA A 109 9.40 0.02 8.10
CA ALA A 109 9.59 1.44 7.80
C ALA A 109 11.07 1.77 7.48
N ASP A 110 12.00 1.22 8.25
CA ASP A 110 13.45 1.39 8.02
C ASP A 110 13.92 0.70 6.74
N LEU A 111 13.40 -0.50 6.47
CA LEU A 111 13.63 -1.21 5.21
C LEU A 111 13.15 -0.38 4.01
N ALA A 112 11.95 0.18 4.08
CA ALA A 112 11.40 1.02 3.01
C ALA A 112 12.27 2.25 2.74
N ARG A 113 12.69 2.99 3.77
CA ARG A 113 13.63 4.12 3.63
C ARG A 113 14.94 3.70 2.96
N THR A 114 15.53 2.60 3.44
CA THR A 114 16.78 2.05 2.89
C THR A 114 16.62 1.67 1.40
N ASN A 115 15.47 1.14 1.01
CA ASN A 115 15.22 0.76 -0.38
C ASN A 115 14.99 1.99 -1.28
N LEU A 116 14.31 3.03 -0.77
CA LEU A 116 14.16 4.30 -1.46
C LEU A 116 15.51 4.98 -1.70
N ASP A 117 16.42 4.92 -0.74
CA ASP A 117 17.79 5.45 -0.88
C ASP A 117 18.56 4.75 -2.01
N LYS A 118 18.47 3.41 -2.11
CA LYS A 118 19.08 2.64 -3.21
C LYS A 118 18.52 3.04 -4.59
N ASP A 119 17.27 3.46 -4.63
CA ASP A 119 16.56 3.87 -5.85
C ASP A 119 16.67 5.39 -6.12
N GLY A 120 17.42 6.11 -5.27
CA GLY A 120 17.65 7.55 -5.40
C GLY A 120 16.41 8.42 -5.14
N VAL A 121 15.39 7.88 -4.47
CA VAL A 121 14.17 8.61 -4.14
C VAL A 121 14.39 9.40 -2.86
N LYS A 122 14.37 10.73 -2.94
CA LYS A 122 14.43 11.59 -1.74
C LYS A 122 13.20 11.37 -0.88
N HIS A 123 13.41 11.10 0.40
CA HIS A 123 12.34 10.91 1.37
C HIS A 123 12.62 11.63 2.69
N GLY A 124 11.56 11.98 3.39
CA GLY A 124 11.60 12.67 4.67
C GLY A 124 10.44 13.66 4.84
N PRO A 125 10.29 14.25 6.05
CA PRO A 125 9.13 15.10 6.37
C PRO A 125 8.99 16.36 5.50
N SER A 126 10.09 16.81 4.89
CA SER A 126 10.15 17.96 3.98
C SER A 126 10.20 17.59 2.50
N GLU A 127 10.23 16.30 2.18
CA GLU A 127 10.27 15.79 0.82
C GLU A 127 8.87 15.39 0.33
N LYS A 128 8.75 15.05 -0.96
CA LYS A 128 7.48 14.58 -1.54
C LYS A 128 7.13 13.14 -1.14
N VAL A 129 8.09 12.36 -0.64
CA VAL A 129 7.86 11.00 -0.16
C VAL A 129 8.18 10.95 1.32
N GLU A 130 7.27 10.41 2.12
CA GLU A 130 7.46 10.23 3.55
C GLU A 130 7.12 8.79 3.94
N ILE A 131 8.05 8.13 4.63
CA ILE A 131 7.79 6.83 5.26
C ILE A 131 7.63 7.04 6.76
N VAL A 132 6.50 6.60 7.31
CA VAL A 132 6.18 6.73 8.72
C VAL A 132 5.96 5.36 9.36
N CYS A 133 6.37 5.22 10.62
CA CYS A 133 6.03 4.06 11.44
C CYS A 133 4.78 4.40 12.25
N GLY A 134 3.70 3.65 12.08
CA GLY A 134 2.44 3.91 12.76
C GLY A 134 1.33 2.93 12.38
N ASP A 135 0.24 2.99 13.14
CA ASP A 135 -0.94 2.16 12.87
C ASP A 135 -1.71 2.67 11.65
N GLY A 136 -1.50 2.00 10.51
CA GLY A 136 -2.15 2.33 9.25
C GLY A 136 -3.68 2.23 9.27
N ARG A 137 -4.29 1.57 10.26
CA ARG A 137 -5.75 1.53 10.44
C ARG A 137 -6.33 2.90 10.78
N ALA A 138 -5.54 3.72 11.47
CA ALA A 138 -5.87 5.10 11.82
C ALA A 138 -5.50 6.09 10.70
N GLY A 139 -4.92 5.63 9.59
CA GLY A 139 -4.39 6.49 8.54
C GLY A 139 -3.22 7.35 9.02
N TRP A 140 -3.07 8.54 8.45
CA TRP A 140 -2.04 9.50 8.85
C TRP A 140 -2.56 10.94 8.71
N ALA A 141 -3.35 11.37 9.70
CA ALA A 141 -4.08 12.65 9.66
C ALA A 141 -3.19 13.88 9.36
N ALA A 142 -1.89 13.85 9.67
CA ALA A 142 -0.96 14.94 9.44
C ALA A 142 -0.78 15.33 7.95
N LYS A 143 -1.14 14.45 7.01
CA LYS A 143 -1.09 14.74 5.56
C LYS A 143 -2.43 14.54 4.86
N ALA A 144 -3.50 14.30 5.62
CA ALA A 144 -4.85 14.27 5.07
C ALA A 144 -5.27 15.68 4.59
N PRO A 145 -6.20 15.79 3.63
CA PRO A 145 -6.93 14.71 2.97
C PRO A 145 -6.09 13.98 1.91
N TYR A 146 -6.49 12.75 1.59
CA TYR A 146 -5.86 11.92 0.58
C TYR A 146 -6.72 11.81 -0.67
N GLN A 147 -6.15 12.23 -1.79
CA GLN A 147 -6.78 12.08 -3.09
C GLN A 147 -6.91 10.60 -3.49
N ALA A 148 -5.93 9.78 -3.11
CA ALA A 148 -5.93 8.34 -3.29
C ALA A 148 -5.36 7.60 -2.07
N ILE A 149 -5.98 6.49 -1.70
CA ILE A 149 -5.51 5.60 -0.62
C ILE A 149 -5.36 4.18 -1.16
N HIS A 150 -4.16 3.60 -1.07
CA HIS A 150 -3.94 2.18 -1.24
C HIS A 150 -3.86 1.49 0.13
N VAL A 151 -4.45 0.30 0.25
CA VAL A 151 -4.26 -0.57 1.42
C VAL A 151 -3.76 -1.94 0.98
N GLY A 152 -2.56 -2.30 1.44
CA GLY A 152 -1.88 -3.55 1.09
C GLY A 152 -2.32 -4.76 1.91
N ALA A 153 -2.92 -4.54 3.08
CA ALA A 153 -3.41 -5.59 3.98
C ALA A 153 -4.96 -5.56 4.08
N ALA A 154 -5.54 -6.74 4.30
CA ALA A 154 -6.99 -6.90 4.40
C ALA A 154 -7.52 -6.30 5.70
N ALA A 155 -8.57 -5.50 5.58
CA ALA A 155 -9.36 -5.00 6.69
C ALA A 155 -10.60 -5.89 6.91
N PRO A 156 -11.01 -6.15 8.16
CA PRO A 156 -12.20 -6.95 8.45
C PRO A 156 -13.49 -6.26 7.98
N THR A 157 -13.54 -4.94 8.11
CA THR A 157 -14.66 -4.06 7.73
C THR A 157 -14.12 -2.76 7.12
N MET A 158 -15.00 -1.90 6.64
CA MET A 158 -14.63 -0.58 6.14
C MET A 158 -13.95 0.25 7.24
N PRO A 159 -12.70 0.72 7.05
CA PRO A 159 -12.00 1.51 8.06
C PRO A 159 -12.48 2.97 8.06
N ALA A 160 -13.22 3.36 9.10
CA ALA A 160 -13.80 4.70 9.23
C ALA A 160 -12.74 5.82 9.13
N ALA A 161 -11.59 5.68 9.80
CA ALA A 161 -10.54 6.70 9.77
C ALA A 161 -9.98 6.95 8.36
N LEU A 162 -9.83 5.89 7.53
CA LEU A 162 -9.38 6.06 6.15
C LEU A 162 -10.47 6.68 5.27
N VAL A 163 -11.74 6.33 5.51
CA VAL A 163 -12.86 6.98 4.83
C VAL A 163 -12.93 8.46 5.19
N GLU A 164 -12.77 8.84 6.46
CA GLU A 164 -12.74 10.23 6.90
C GLU A 164 -11.61 11.02 6.24
N GLN A 165 -10.41 10.44 6.17
CA GLN A 165 -9.23 11.08 5.58
C GLN A 165 -9.22 11.07 4.05
N LEU A 166 -10.15 10.38 3.38
CA LEU A 166 -10.27 10.40 1.93
C LEU A 166 -10.82 11.75 1.45
N ALA A 167 -10.22 12.35 0.43
CA ALA A 167 -10.69 13.59 -0.18
C ALA A 167 -12.08 13.42 -0.82
N ALA A 168 -12.78 14.53 -1.02
CA ALA A 168 -14.04 14.61 -1.75
C ALA A 168 -13.83 15.50 -2.99
N PRO A 169 -13.72 14.95 -4.21
CA PRO A 169 -13.77 13.52 -4.55
C PRO A 169 -12.45 12.78 -4.24
N GLY A 170 -12.50 11.47 -4.02
CA GLY A 170 -11.32 10.65 -3.73
C GLY A 170 -11.61 9.15 -3.78
N ARG A 171 -10.55 8.33 -3.92
CA ARG A 171 -10.69 6.87 -4.04
C ARG A 171 -9.74 6.09 -3.15
N MET A 172 -10.26 5.03 -2.54
CA MET A 172 -9.49 4.03 -1.80
C MET A 172 -9.58 2.66 -2.48
N PHE A 173 -8.44 1.97 -2.56
CA PHE A 173 -8.32 0.60 -3.06
C PHE A 173 -7.84 -0.35 -1.95
N ILE A 174 -8.77 -1.17 -1.43
CA ILE A 174 -8.60 -1.90 -0.16
C ILE A 174 -9.17 -3.33 -0.26
N PRO A 175 -8.54 -4.36 0.36
CA PRO A 175 -9.18 -5.66 0.55
C PRO A 175 -10.08 -5.63 1.79
N ILE A 176 -11.36 -5.95 1.65
CA ILE A 176 -12.33 -6.00 2.76
C ILE A 176 -12.93 -7.42 2.84
N GLY A 177 -13.00 -8.01 4.03
CA GLY A 177 -13.71 -9.28 4.25
C GLY A 177 -13.54 -9.89 5.64
N VAL A 178 -14.48 -10.76 6.01
CA VAL A 178 -14.56 -11.44 7.31
C VAL A 178 -13.79 -12.77 7.32
N GLU A 179 -13.31 -13.17 8.51
CA GLU A 179 -12.75 -14.51 8.76
C GLU A 179 -13.75 -15.60 8.37
N ASP A 180 -13.30 -16.53 7.53
CA ASP A 180 -13.98 -17.83 7.38
C ASP A 180 -13.64 -18.60 8.66
N GLN A 181 -14.59 -18.71 9.60
CA GLN A 181 -14.47 -19.57 10.79
C GLN A 181 -14.60 -21.06 10.39
N GLY A 182 -13.92 -21.47 9.31
CA GLY A 182 -13.81 -22.87 8.94
C GLY A 182 -12.85 -23.58 9.89
N GLU A 183 -13.33 -24.64 10.54
CA GLU A 183 -12.69 -25.46 11.59
C GLU A 183 -11.40 -26.20 11.17
N CYS A 184 -10.60 -25.68 10.24
CA CYS A 184 -9.33 -26.30 9.86
C CYS A 184 -8.16 -25.67 10.63
N GLN A 185 -7.72 -26.38 11.67
CA GLN A 185 -6.54 -26.10 12.51
C GLN A 185 -5.19 -26.29 11.78
N SER A 186 -5.03 -25.76 10.55
CA SER A 186 -3.77 -25.85 9.81
C SER A 186 -3.21 -24.48 9.44
N SER A 187 -2.50 -23.88 10.41
CA SER A 187 -1.38 -22.91 10.32
C SER A 187 -1.30 -21.80 9.25
N ALA A 188 -2.35 -21.47 8.50
CA ALA A 188 -2.45 -20.25 7.69
C ALA A 188 -3.91 -19.83 7.59
N ARG A 189 -4.35 -18.94 8.50
CA ARG A 189 -5.67 -18.28 8.40
C ARG A 189 -5.72 -17.49 7.09
N SER A 190 -6.36 -18.05 6.07
CA SER A 190 -6.50 -17.42 4.77
C SER A 190 -7.88 -16.79 4.67
N LEU A 191 -7.95 -15.46 4.69
CA LEU A 191 -9.22 -14.72 4.57
C LEU A 191 -9.74 -14.78 3.13
N ARG A 192 -11.05 -15.04 2.98
CA ARG A 192 -11.79 -14.71 1.75
C ARG A 192 -12.11 -13.22 1.76
N SER A 193 -11.11 -12.38 1.47
CA SER A 193 -11.32 -10.95 1.28
C SER A 193 -11.66 -10.61 -0.17
N ALA A 194 -12.34 -9.50 -0.39
CA ALA A 194 -12.54 -8.97 -1.73
C ALA A 194 -11.81 -7.64 -1.88
N LYS A 195 -11.07 -7.46 -2.99
CA LYS A 195 -10.62 -6.12 -3.37
C LYS A 195 -11.82 -5.27 -3.72
N CYS A 196 -11.86 -4.10 -3.09
CA CYS A 196 -12.90 -3.11 -3.22
C CYS A 196 -12.30 -1.79 -3.69
N GLU A 197 -13.07 -1.12 -4.53
CA GLU A 197 -12.97 0.29 -4.84
C GLU A 197 -13.96 1.02 -3.93
N VAL A 198 -13.48 2.06 -3.24
CA VAL A 198 -14.29 2.89 -2.36
C VAL A 198 -14.13 4.31 -2.80
N ASP A 199 -15.21 4.91 -3.29
CA ASP A 199 -15.22 6.28 -3.79
C ASP A 199 -15.94 7.18 -2.81
N LYS A 200 -15.37 8.36 -2.57
CA LYS A 200 -16.07 9.50 -1.98
C LYS A 200 -16.32 10.50 -3.09
N ASP A 201 -17.57 10.87 -3.33
CA ASP A 201 -17.91 11.89 -4.32
C ASP A 201 -17.66 13.32 -3.78
N GLY A 202 -17.90 14.34 -4.61
CA GLY A 202 -17.71 15.75 -4.22
C GLY A 202 -18.65 16.24 -3.11
N ASP A 203 -19.78 15.56 -2.91
CA ASP A 203 -20.74 15.85 -1.83
C ASP A 203 -20.42 15.09 -0.54
N GLY A 204 -19.39 14.23 -0.58
CA GLY A 204 -18.94 13.43 0.56
C GLY A 204 -19.63 12.08 0.71
N ASN A 205 -20.50 11.68 -0.23
CA ASN A 205 -21.14 10.36 -0.19
C ASN A 205 -20.14 9.27 -0.52
N VAL A 206 -20.18 8.18 0.25
CA VAL A 206 -19.25 7.07 0.12
C VAL A 206 -19.94 5.88 -0.54
N THR A 207 -19.36 5.37 -1.62
CA THR A 207 -19.81 4.15 -2.28
C THR A 207 -18.72 3.10 -2.28
N GLN A 208 -19.12 1.82 -2.26
CA GLN A 208 -18.20 0.69 -2.29
C GLN A 208 -18.58 -0.24 -3.43
N LYS A 209 -17.61 -0.57 -4.27
CA LYS A 209 -17.73 -1.54 -5.35
C LYS A 209 -16.77 -2.71 -5.12
N LYS A 210 -17.31 -3.92 -5.01
CA LYS A 210 -16.52 -5.16 -4.99
C LYS A 210 -16.01 -5.45 -6.41
N LEU A 211 -14.70 -5.70 -6.54
CA LEU A 211 -14.08 -5.99 -7.83
C LEU A 211 -13.84 -7.49 -8.02
N TYR A 212 -13.03 -8.09 -7.16
CA TYR A 212 -12.65 -9.51 -7.24
C TYR A 212 -12.17 -10.02 -5.88
N ASN A 213 -12.21 -11.34 -5.69
CA ASN A 213 -11.70 -11.95 -4.45
C ASN A 213 -10.18 -11.98 -4.45
N VAL A 214 -9.55 -11.77 -3.29
CA VAL A 214 -8.10 -11.84 -3.11
C VAL A 214 -7.74 -12.57 -1.82
N MET A 215 -6.55 -13.16 -1.84
CA MET A 215 -5.89 -13.76 -0.68
C MET A 215 -4.71 -12.87 -0.29
N GLY A 216 -4.57 -12.56 1.00
CA GLY A 216 -3.54 -11.64 1.49
C GLY A 216 -3.42 -11.64 3.00
N LYS A 217 -2.46 -10.85 3.52
CA LYS A 217 -2.27 -10.65 4.95
C LYS A 217 -3.36 -9.73 5.53
N GLN A 218 -3.77 -10.02 6.76
CA GLN A 218 -4.69 -9.20 7.54
C GLN A 218 -3.91 -8.14 8.34
N TRP A 219 -4.57 -7.04 8.67
CA TRP A 219 -4.15 -6.22 9.81
C TRP A 219 -4.10 -7.06 11.07
N ASP A 220 -2.98 -7.03 11.79
CA ASP A 220 -2.87 -7.71 13.07
C ASP A 220 -3.69 -6.96 14.13
N GLY A 221 -4.26 -7.71 15.08
CA GLY A 221 -5.09 -7.14 16.15
C GLY A 221 -4.29 -6.41 17.23
N GLN A 222 -2.97 -6.22 17.07
CA GLN A 222 -2.14 -5.58 18.07
C GLN A 222 -2.45 -4.09 18.12
N SER A 223 -2.84 -3.62 19.29
CA SER A 223 -3.20 -2.22 19.53
C SER A 223 -1.92 -1.39 19.70
N GLN A 224 -2.03 -0.06 19.58
CA GLN A 224 -0.92 0.87 19.81
C GLN A 224 -0.29 0.71 21.22
N HIS A 225 -1.02 0.13 22.19
CA HIS A 225 -0.51 -0.16 23.52
C HIS A 225 0.50 -1.32 23.58
N ASP A 226 0.43 -2.27 22.64
CA ASP A 226 1.25 -3.48 22.67
C ASP A 226 2.67 -3.25 22.11
N LEU A 227 2.86 -2.20 21.31
CA LEU A 227 4.14 -1.84 20.69
C LEU A 227 5.16 -1.27 21.70
N HIS A 228 4.72 -0.79 22.87
CA HIS A 228 5.61 -0.28 23.91
C HIS A 228 6.13 -1.35 24.88
N ALA A 229 5.60 -2.58 24.83
CA ALA A 229 5.93 -3.63 25.81
C ALA A 229 7.19 -4.46 25.47
N HIS A 230 7.75 -4.34 24.26
CA HIS A 230 8.88 -5.17 23.81
C HIS A 230 10.24 -4.47 23.76
N ASN A 231 10.37 -3.26 24.33
CA ASN A 231 11.64 -2.54 24.41
C ASN A 231 12.10 -2.29 25.87
N SER A 232 12.07 -3.34 26.70
CA SER A 232 12.85 -3.38 27.95
C SER A 232 14.04 -4.30 27.76
N PRO A 233 15.30 -3.79 27.79
CA PRO A 233 16.46 -4.66 27.83
C PRO A 233 16.43 -5.42 29.16
N GLY A 234 16.43 -6.75 29.08
CA GLY A 234 16.52 -7.63 30.24
C GLY A 234 17.74 -7.26 31.09
N ARG A 235 17.51 -7.16 32.40
CA ARG A 235 18.56 -7.18 33.41
C ARG A 235 19.20 -8.56 33.49
#